data_AF-A0A8J2HR23-F1
#
_entry.id   AF-A0A8J2HR23-F1
#
_cell.length_a   1.000
_cell.length_b   1.000
_cell.length_c   1.000
_cell.angle_alpha   90.00
_cell.angle_beta   90.00
_cell.angle_gamma   90.00
#
_symmetry.space_group_name_H-M   'P 1'
#
loop_
_entity.id
_entity.type
_entity.pdbx_description
1 polymer ?
#
loop_
_entity_poly.entity_id
_entity_poly.type
_entity_poly.pdbx_seq_one_letter_code
_entity_poly.pdbx_strand_id
1 'polypeptide(L)'
;MIAAAEIREALQHAMKVSREGSCQWPRARVIPVRDVYPSPSTTYIPHCAILHRCSDDTGCCRSESLTCVPKQFHKVELYFY
;
A
#
# COMPACT_ATOMS: atom_id res chain seq x y z
N MET A 1 -33.06 -5.03 -11.41
CA MET A 1 -32.65 -6.44 -11.19
C MET A 1 -31.24 -6.56 -11.72
N ILE A 2 -30.27 -6.92 -10.87
CA ILE A 2 -28.89 -7.18 -11.31
C ILE A 2 -28.91 -8.49 -12.12
N ALA A 3 -28.32 -8.50 -13.30
CA ALA A 3 -28.27 -9.66 -14.18
C ALA A 3 -27.36 -10.76 -13.58
N ALA A 4 -27.68 -12.03 -13.81
CA ALA A 4 -26.88 -13.16 -13.28
C ALA A 4 -25.40 -13.12 -13.72
N ALA A 5 -25.12 -12.57 -14.91
CA ALA A 5 -23.75 -12.35 -15.36
C ALA A 5 -23.01 -11.34 -14.48
N GLU A 6 -23.66 -10.22 -14.12
CA GLU A 6 -23.08 -9.18 -13.26
C GLU A 6 -22.76 -9.72 -11.85
N ILE A 7 -23.58 -10.63 -11.32
CA ILE A 7 -23.31 -11.30 -10.03
C ILE A 7 -22.04 -12.15 -10.11
N ARG A 8 -21.84 -12.89 -11.20
CA ARG A 8 -20.63 -13.72 -11.38
C ARG A 8 -19.38 -12.87 -11.46
N GLU A 9 -19.41 -11.78 -12.23
CA GLU A 9 -18.27 -10.86 -12.33
C GLU A 9 -17.94 -10.21 -10.97
N ALA A 10 -18.96 -9.81 -10.21
CA ALA A 10 -18.78 -9.28 -8.86
C ALA A 10 -18.10 -10.28 -7.91
N LEU A 11 -18.53 -11.56 -7.94
CA LEU A 11 -17.91 -12.61 -7.14
C LEU A 11 -16.46 -12.88 -7.53
N GLN A 12 -16.15 -12.91 -8.82
CA GLN A 12 -14.78 -13.07 -9.31
C GLN A 12 -13.89 -11.90 -8.87
N HIS A 13 -14.40 -10.67 -8.95
CA HIS A 13 -13.70 -9.49 -8.48
C HIS A 13 -13.42 -9.57 -6.97
N ALA A 14 -14.44 -9.93 -6.17
CA ALA A 14 -14.29 -10.10 -4.72
C ALA A 14 -13.23 -11.17 -4.37
N MET A 15 -13.20 -12.28 -5.10
CA MET A 15 -12.16 -13.31 -4.93
C MET A 15 -10.77 -12.80 -5.29
N LYS A 16 -10.64 -12.01 -6.36
CA LYS A 16 -9.37 -11.40 -6.75
C LYS A 16 -8.86 -10.44 -5.69
N VAL A 17 -9.70 -9.52 -5.20
CA VAL A 17 -9.35 -8.58 -4.13
C VAL A 17 -8.97 -9.33 -2.86
N SER A 18 -9.70 -10.38 -2.49
CA SER A 18 -9.35 -11.21 -1.33
C SER A 18 -7.98 -11.89 -1.47
N ARG A 19 -7.63 -12.37 -2.67
CA ARG A 19 -6.35 -13.05 -2.91
C ARG A 19 -5.16 -12.10 -3.03
N GLU A 20 -5.34 -11.00 -3.75
CA GLU A 20 -4.25 -10.11 -4.15
C GLU A 20 -4.20 -8.81 -3.33
N GLY A 21 -5.36 -8.32 -2.90
CA GLY A 21 -5.51 -7.03 -2.24
C GLY A 21 -5.69 -7.09 -0.73
N SER A 22 -5.72 -8.27 -0.09
CA SER A 22 -5.93 -8.35 1.36
C SER A 22 -4.85 -7.62 2.16
N CYS A 23 -5.26 -6.90 3.22
CA CYS A 23 -4.35 -6.32 4.21
C CYS A 23 -3.61 -7.41 5.00
N GLN A 24 -2.56 -7.95 4.41
CA GLN A 24 -1.75 -9.04 4.97
C GLN A 24 -0.25 -8.79 4.77
N TRP A 25 0.12 -8.26 3.60
CA TRP A 25 1.51 -8.08 3.20
C TRP A 25 1.81 -6.60 2.95
N PRO A 26 2.89 -6.05 3.53
CA PRO A 26 3.41 -4.75 3.13
C PRO A 26 3.64 -4.71 1.61
N ARG A 27 3.16 -3.66 0.94
CA ARG A 27 3.33 -3.47 -0.50
C ARG A 27 4.35 -2.37 -0.79
N ALA A 28 5.10 -2.52 -1.88
CA ALA A 28 6.06 -1.52 -2.32
C ALA A 28 5.34 -0.19 -2.64
N ARG A 29 5.83 0.90 -2.05
CA ARG A 29 5.43 2.27 -2.35
C ARG A 29 6.65 3.11 -2.63
N VAL A 30 6.54 3.98 -3.62
CA VAL A 30 7.53 5.03 -3.87
C VAL A 30 7.23 6.18 -2.93
N ILE A 31 8.13 6.42 -1.98
CA ILE A 31 7.98 7.44 -0.95
C ILE A 31 9.01 8.53 -1.19
N PRO A 32 8.60 9.79 -1.40
CA PRO A 32 9.53 10.92 -1.48
C PRO A 32 10.35 11.02 -0.18
N VAL A 33 11.67 11.13 -0.30
CA VAL A 33 12.56 11.19 0.88
C VAL A 33 12.20 12.39 1.74
N ARG A 34 11.86 13.53 1.12
CA ARG A 34 11.46 14.77 1.79
C ARG A 34 10.21 14.64 2.67
N ASP A 35 9.33 13.67 2.41
CA ASP A 35 8.12 13.46 3.21
C ASP A 35 8.46 12.79 4.55
N VAL A 36 9.61 12.10 4.62
CA VAL A 36 10.11 11.42 5.82
C VAL A 36 11.24 12.22 6.49
N TYR A 37 12.12 12.80 5.68
CA TYR A 37 13.27 13.62 6.09
C TYR A 37 13.21 14.96 5.36
N PRO A 38 12.34 15.88 5.81
CA PRO A 38 12.23 17.20 5.21
C PRO A 38 13.51 18.00 5.42
N SER A 39 14.10 18.48 4.33
CA SER A 39 15.25 19.40 4.36
C SER A 39 15.08 20.46 3.26
N PRO A 40 15.10 21.76 3.60
CA PRO A 40 14.96 22.84 2.63
C PRO A 40 16.23 23.07 1.80
N SER A 41 17.38 22.57 2.25
CA SER A 41 18.70 22.80 1.64
C SER A 41 19.35 21.53 1.07
N THR A 42 18.71 20.37 1.20
CA THR A 42 19.24 19.09 0.70
C THR A 42 18.40 18.58 -0.45
N THR A 43 19.06 18.28 -1.57
CA THR A 43 18.45 17.53 -2.67
C THR A 43 18.95 16.10 -2.59
N TYR A 44 18.06 15.15 -2.32
CA TYR A 44 18.39 13.73 -2.30
C TYR A 44 18.36 13.14 -3.71
N ILE A 45 19.37 12.35 -4.06
CA ILE A 45 19.41 11.55 -5.30
C ILE A 45 19.58 10.06 -4.93
N PRO A 46 18.60 9.19 -5.26
CA PRO A 46 17.27 9.52 -5.80
C PRO A 46 16.43 10.32 -4.79
N HIS A 47 15.48 11.13 -5.27
CA HIS A 47 14.60 11.95 -4.40
C HIS A 47 13.48 11.13 -3.73
N CYS A 48 13.43 9.83 -3.97
CA CYS A 48 12.46 8.89 -3.44
C CYS A 48 13.11 7.55 -3.09
N ALA A 49 12.43 6.78 -2.24
CA ALA A 49 12.81 5.41 -1.88
C ALA A 49 11.63 4.46 -2.11
N ILE A 50 11.93 3.20 -2.47
CA ILE A 50 10.93 2.15 -2.49
C ILE A 50 10.91 1.49 -1.12
N LEU A 51 9.82 1.67 -0.37
CA LEU A 51 9.62 1.05 0.93
C LEU A 51 8.35 0.20 0.92
N HIS A 52 8.37 -0.89 1.68
CA HIS A 52 7.18 -1.71 1.85
C HIS A 52 6.32 -1.16 3.00
N ARG A 53 5.06 -0.82 2.72
CA ARG A 53 4.12 -0.22 3.68
C ARG A 53 2.78 -0.96 3.69
N CYS A 54 2.12 -0.95 4.84
CA CYS A 54 0.69 -1.24 4.94
C CYS A 54 -0.07 0.09 4.96
N SER A 55 -1.08 0.23 4.12
CA SER A 55 -1.98 1.39 4.05
C SER A 55 -3.26 0.99 3.31
N ASP A 56 -4.33 1.76 3.46
CA ASP A 56 -5.64 1.49 2.83
C ASP A 56 -5.58 1.51 1.29
N ASP A 57 -4.61 2.22 0.71
CA ASP A 57 -4.39 2.25 -0.73
C ASP A 57 -3.69 0.99 -1.28
N THR A 58 -3.14 0.16 -0.39
CA THR A 58 -2.32 -1.02 -0.71
C THR A 58 -2.86 -2.30 -0.09
N GLY A 59 -3.88 -2.21 0.77
CA GLY A 59 -4.52 -3.35 1.44
C GLY A 59 -5.99 -3.07 1.74
N CYS A 60 -6.85 -4.01 1.37
CA CYS A 60 -8.28 -4.01 1.65
C CYS A 60 -8.57 -4.78 2.95
N CYS A 61 -9.28 -4.13 3.86
CA CYS A 61 -9.78 -4.73 5.09
C CYS A 61 -11.12 -5.46 4.85
N ARG A 62 -11.54 -6.28 5.82
CA ARG A 62 -12.84 -6.97 5.77
C ARG A 62 -14.05 -6.05 5.99
N SER A 63 -13.81 -4.82 6.43
CA SER A 63 -14.81 -3.80 6.74
C SER A 63 -14.23 -2.42 6.44
N GLU A 64 -15.07 -1.51 5.96
CA GLU A 64 -14.72 -0.10 5.72
C GLU A 64 -14.39 0.66 7.01
N SER A 65 -14.82 0.16 8.16
CA SER A 65 -14.49 0.74 9.48
C SER A 65 -13.06 0.44 9.96
N LEU A 66 -12.27 -0.30 9.18
CA LEU A 66 -10.92 -0.75 9.56
C LEU A 66 -9.87 -0.16 8.62
N THR A 67 -8.76 0.30 9.20
CA THR A 67 -7.59 0.80 8.47
C THR A 67 -6.48 -0.24 8.45
N CYS A 68 -5.86 -0.43 7.29
CA CYS A 68 -4.71 -1.30 7.10
C CYS A 68 -3.43 -0.64 7.62
N VAL A 69 -2.96 -1.09 8.79
CA VAL A 69 -1.77 -0.54 9.47
C VAL A 69 -0.71 -1.61 9.71
N PRO A 70 0.58 -1.25 9.79
CA PRO A 70 1.64 -2.21 10.07
C PRO A 70 1.56 -2.72 11.51
N LYS A 71 1.68 -4.04 11.71
CA LYS A 71 1.80 -4.67 13.04
C LYS A 71 3.24 -4.73 13.54
N GLN A 72 4.19 -4.79 12.61
CA GLN A 72 5.63 -4.87 12.87
C GLN A 72 6.34 -4.00 11.84
N PHE A 73 7.48 -3.44 12.23
CA PHE A 73 8.35 -2.65 11.36
C PHE A 73 9.81 -3.00 11.65
N HIS A 74 10.64 -2.86 10.63
CA HIS A 74 12.10 -2.91 10.78
C HIS A 74 12.69 -1.68 10.13
N LYS A 75 13.81 -1.21 10.67
CA LYS A 75 14.55 -0.09 10.10
C LYS A 75 15.27 -0.57 8.83
N VAL A 76 15.17 0.20 7.77
CA VAL A 76 15.94 0.00 6.53
C VAL A 76 16.89 1.18 6.39
N GLU A 77 18.16 0.89 6.16
CA GLU A 77 19.18 1.90 5.93
C GLU A 77 19.43 2.02 4.43
N LEU A 78 19.22 3.22 3.90
CA LEU A 78 19.40 3.55 2.49
C LEU A 78 20.29 4.79 2.40
N TYR A 79 21.09 4.84 1.34
CA TYR A 79 22.04 5.93 1.10
C TYR A 79 21.58 6.77 -0.08
N PHE A 80 21.77 8.07 0.05
CA PHE A 80 21.39 9.07 -0.94
C PHE A 80 22.61 9.97 -1.20
N TYR A 81 22.77 10.38 -2.45
CA TYR A 81 23.71 11.44 -2.84
C TYR A 81 23.06 12.81 -2.69
#